data_AF-A0A8B7PLP3-F1
#
_entry.id   AF-A0A8B7PLP3-F1
#
_cell.length_a   1.000
_cell.length_b   1.000
_cell.length_c   1.000
_cell.angle_alpha   90.00
_cell.angle_beta   90.00
_cell.angle_gamma   90.00
#
_symmetry.space_group_name_H-M   'P 1'
#
loop_
_entity.id
_entity.type
_entity.pdbx_description
1 polymer ?
#
loop_
_entity_poly.entity_id
_entity_poly.type
_entity_poly.pdbx_seq_one_letter_code
_entity_poly.pdbx_strand_id
1 'polypeptide(L)'
;MTRSLQRKNSNSVFFNTIETISSTFFPNVEFDELGRLPPKVGCVLTSSLPLQMSIFFSGIFFPVWLISTYTIFYYKFWRLTTAYRYVVALVYVAVPPLEFVRLRLGYSGNIRERVPELAGSWLVVALLLLPLLLFLLLVPGCKLTAMEYPLHCFYLIILIVHIIAGHIAITRMAKYQTKIYHLQTNAQKTSMNSSRSVAKKKLK
;
A
#
# COMPACT_ATOMS: atom_id res chain seq x y z
N MET A 1 -39.09 -3.94 -23.81
CA MET A 1 -38.28 -3.09 -24.71
C MET A 1 -38.09 -1.66 -24.21
N THR A 2 -38.94 -1.16 -23.30
CA THR A 2 -38.96 0.22 -22.80
C THR A 2 -37.88 0.57 -21.75
N ARG A 3 -37.46 -0.37 -20.88
CA ARG A 3 -36.46 -0.11 -19.83
C ARG A 3 -35.04 0.17 -20.34
N SER A 4 -34.62 -0.41 -21.46
CA SER A 4 -33.28 -0.20 -22.03
C SER A 4 -33.14 1.19 -22.68
N LEU A 5 -34.21 1.70 -23.29
CA LEU A 5 -34.26 3.04 -23.87
C LEU A 5 -34.21 4.12 -22.78
N GLN A 6 -34.95 3.92 -21.69
CA GLN A 6 -34.97 4.86 -20.56
C GLN A 6 -33.61 4.92 -19.84
N ARG A 7 -32.91 3.78 -19.73
CA ARG A 7 -31.54 3.72 -19.17
C ARG A 7 -30.53 4.43 -20.05
N LYS A 8 -30.65 4.31 -21.38
CA LYS A 8 -29.77 4.98 -22.35
C LYS A 8 -29.97 6.50 -22.34
N ASN A 9 -31.21 6.96 -22.24
CA ASN A 9 -31.56 8.38 -22.15
C ASN A 9 -31.10 9.01 -20.82
N SER A 10 -31.25 8.29 -19.71
CA SER A 10 -30.78 8.76 -18.40
C SER A 10 -29.26 8.91 -18.36
N ASN A 11 -28.52 7.95 -18.95
CA ASN A 11 -27.07 8.03 -19.04
C ASN A 11 -26.63 9.23 -19.89
N SER A 12 -27.27 9.50 -21.05
CA SER A 12 -26.87 10.65 -21.88
C SER A 12 -27.14 11.99 -21.20
N VAL A 13 -28.27 12.12 -20.49
CA VAL A 13 -28.58 13.34 -19.71
C VAL A 13 -27.54 13.57 -18.61
N PHE A 14 -27.16 12.50 -17.91
CA PHE A 14 -26.13 12.58 -16.87
C PHE A 14 -24.76 12.99 -17.43
N PHE A 15 -24.35 12.40 -18.55
CA PHE A 15 -23.09 12.75 -19.23
C PHE A 15 -23.07 14.22 -19.69
N ASN A 16 -24.14 14.70 -20.34
CA ASN A 16 -24.24 16.10 -20.78
C ASN A 16 -24.20 17.09 -19.60
N THR A 17 -24.78 16.71 -18.45
CA THR A 17 -24.75 17.52 -17.23
C THR A 17 -23.32 17.63 -16.67
N ILE A 18 -22.59 16.51 -16.66
CA ILE A 18 -21.18 16.49 -16.23
C ILE A 18 -20.33 17.35 -17.17
N GLU A 19 -20.50 17.26 -18.48
CA GLU A 19 -19.76 18.08 -19.44
C GLU A 19 -20.05 19.57 -19.29
N THR A 20 -21.31 19.94 -19.03
CA THR A 20 -21.70 21.34 -18.81
C THR A 20 -21.06 21.91 -17.55
N ILE A 21 -21.09 21.16 -16.44
CA ILE A 21 -20.48 21.59 -15.19
C ILE A 21 -18.96 21.64 -15.35
N SER A 22 -18.37 20.62 -15.97
CA SER A 22 -16.92 20.51 -16.14
C SER A 22 -16.34 21.62 -17.02
N SER A 23 -17.00 21.96 -18.13
CA SER A 23 -16.58 23.06 -19.01
C SER A 23 -16.70 24.43 -18.35
N THR A 24 -17.64 24.61 -17.42
CA THR A 24 -17.76 25.84 -16.62
C THR A 24 -16.58 26.03 -15.67
N PHE A 25 -16.08 24.94 -15.07
CA PHE A 25 -14.92 24.98 -14.15
C PHE A 25 -13.57 24.92 -14.88
N PHE A 26 -13.51 24.31 -16.05
CA PHE A 26 -12.29 24.12 -16.83
C PHE A 26 -12.48 24.57 -18.29
N PRO A 27 -12.53 25.89 -18.54
CA PRO A 27 -12.90 26.45 -19.84
C PRO A 27 -11.92 26.16 -21.00
N ASN A 28 -10.73 25.63 -20.71
CA ASN A 28 -9.69 25.30 -21.71
C ASN A 28 -9.40 23.80 -21.84
N VAL A 29 -10.27 22.91 -21.35
CA VAL A 29 -10.09 21.46 -21.46
C VAL A 29 -11.11 20.90 -22.45
N GLU A 30 -10.65 20.56 -23.65
CA GLU A 30 -11.47 19.91 -24.69
C GLU A 30 -11.63 18.42 -24.35
N PHE A 31 -12.82 18.02 -23.87
CA PHE A 31 -13.09 16.67 -23.35
C PHE A 31 -13.23 15.60 -24.45
N ASP A 32 -13.46 15.99 -25.70
CA ASP A 32 -13.59 15.08 -26.85
C ASP A 32 -12.25 14.39 -27.19
N GLU A 33 -11.13 15.09 -26.93
CA GLU A 33 -9.77 14.53 -27.02
C GLU A 33 -9.43 13.64 -25.81
N LEU A 34 -10.10 13.80 -24.66
CA LEU A 34 -9.82 13.01 -23.45
C LEU A 34 -10.25 11.54 -23.57
N GLY A 35 -11.19 11.25 -24.47
CA GLY A 35 -11.57 9.87 -24.84
C GLY A 35 -10.58 9.19 -25.79
N ARG A 36 -9.75 9.96 -26.52
CA ARG A 36 -8.72 9.46 -27.45
C ARG A 36 -7.30 9.51 -26.91
N LEU A 37 -7.04 10.41 -25.95
CA LEU A 37 -5.77 10.47 -25.27
C LEU A 37 -5.63 9.24 -24.35
N PRO A 38 -4.48 8.55 -24.35
CA PRO A 38 -4.23 7.51 -23.36
C PRO A 38 -4.47 8.12 -21.97
N PRO A 39 -5.14 7.40 -21.05
CA PRO A 39 -5.57 7.94 -19.76
C PRO A 39 -4.41 8.69 -19.14
N LYS A 40 -4.62 9.98 -18.81
CA LYS A 40 -3.59 10.86 -18.27
C LYS A 40 -2.91 10.14 -17.11
N VAL A 41 -1.65 9.78 -17.34
CA VAL A 41 -0.78 9.08 -16.40
C VAL A 41 -0.66 9.97 -15.16
N GLY A 42 -1.49 9.73 -14.15
CA GLY A 42 -1.51 10.52 -12.92
C GLY A 42 -2.85 10.71 -12.23
N CYS A 43 -4.00 10.37 -12.83
CA CYS A 43 -5.30 10.64 -12.18
C CYS A 43 -5.88 9.49 -11.33
N VAL A 44 -5.44 8.24 -11.56
CA VAL A 44 -5.92 7.11 -10.75
C VAL A 44 -4.96 6.90 -9.58
N LEU A 45 -5.20 7.62 -8.48
CA LEU A 45 -4.51 7.40 -7.22
C LEU A 45 -4.72 5.93 -6.80
N THR A 46 -3.68 5.13 -6.90
CA THR A 46 -3.66 3.69 -6.59
C THR A 46 -3.18 3.45 -5.15
N SER A 47 -3.06 4.50 -4.34
CA SER A 47 -2.78 4.40 -2.91
C SER A 47 -3.89 3.64 -2.19
N SER A 48 -3.52 2.77 -1.27
CA SER A 48 -4.47 1.97 -0.49
C SER A 48 -4.77 2.62 0.86
N LEU A 49 -6.03 3.04 1.05
CA LEU A 49 -6.51 3.63 2.31
C LEU A 49 -6.37 2.67 3.51
N PRO A 50 -6.73 1.37 3.42
CA PRO A 50 -6.66 0.47 4.57
C PRO A 50 -5.24 0.28 5.10
N LEU A 51 -4.27 0.23 4.19
CA LEU A 51 -2.85 0.13 4.52
C LEU A 51 -2.36 1.39 5.25
N GLN A 52 -2.76 2.58 4.77
CA GLN A 52 -2.39 3.85 5.38
C GLN A 52 -2.94 3.96 6.81
N MET A 53 -4.18 3.54 7.03
CA MET A 53 -4.77 3.49 8.37
C MET A 53 -4.02 2.53 9.29
N SER A 54 -3.67 1.33 8.81
CA SER A 54 -2.87 0.36 9.57
C SER A 54 -1.50 0.94 9.98
N ILE A 55 -0.80 1.61 9.06
CA ILE A 55 0.49 2.27 9.33
C ILE A 55 0.33 3.37 10.39
N PHE A 56 -0.71 4.19 10.29
CA PHE A 56 -0.99 5.26 11.24
C PHE A 56 -1.26 4.73 12.66
N PHE A 57 -2.18 3.77 12.79
CA PHE A 57 -2.48 3.17 14.10
C PHE A 57 -1.26 2.49 14.71
N SER A 58 -0.46 1.79 13.90
CA SER A 58 0.77 1.16 14.36
C SER A 58 1.79 2.20 14.86
N GLY A 59 1.94 3.33 14.17
CA GLY A 59 2.87 4.39 14.59
C GLY A 59 2.52 4.99 15.96
N ILE A 60 1.23 5.10 16.29
CA ILE A 60 0.76 5.60 17.60
C ILE A 60 0.87 4.51 18.68
N PHE A 61 0.49 3.28 18.33
CA PHE A 61 0.49 2.17 19.28
C PHE A 61 1.91 1.70 19.64
N PHE A 62 2.84 1.77 18.70
CA PHE A 62 4.21 1.29 18.86
C PHE A 62 4.96 1.85 20.08
N PRO A 63 5.01 3.17 20.37
CA PRO A 63 5.68 3.68 21.56
C PRO A 63 5.06 3.15 22.86
N VAL A 64 3.74 2.98 22.91
CA VAL A 64 3.04 2.39 24.07
C VAL A 64 3.43 0.92 24.25
N TRP A 65 3.45 0.17 23.15
CA TRP A 65 3.89 -1.23 23.14
C TRP A 65 5.35 -1.36 23.59
N LEU A 66 6.22 -0.47 23.11
CA LEU A 66 7.64 -0.44 23.44
C LEU A 66 7.86 -0.22 24.93
N ILE A 67 7.32 0.87 25.49
CA ILE A 67 7.48 1.20 26.91
C ILE A 67 6.93 0.08 27.79
N SER A 68 5.77 -0.46 27.44
CA SER A 68 5.13 -1.54 28.20
C SER A 68 5.96 -2.82 28.19
N THR A 69 6.46 -3.24 27.03
CA THR A 69 7.28 -4.47 26.91
C THR A 69 8.62 -4.34 27.63
N TYR A 70 9.30 -3.19 27.53
CA TYR A 70 10.53 -2.94 28.29
C TYR A 70 10.29 -2.94 29.80
N THR A 71 9.21 -2.32 30.26
CA THR A 71 8.84 -2.28 31.68
C THR A 71 8.57 -3.68 32.21
N ILE A 72 7.76 -4.48 31.50
CA ILE A 72 7.45 -5.84 31.94
C ILE A 72 8.70 -6.74 31.88
N PHE A 73 9.53 -6.58 30.84
CA PHE A 73 10.80 -7.29 30.71
C PHE A 73 11.72 -7.05 31.91
N TYR A 74 11.83 -5.80 32.36
CA TYR A 74 12.62 -5.43 33.54
C TYR A 74 12.15 -6.20 34.79
N TYR A 75 10.84 -6.24 35.05
CA TYR A 75 10.30 -6.93 36.23
C TYR A 75 10.43 -8.46 36.14
N LYS A 76 10.30 -9.06 34.95
CA LYS A 76 10.40 -10.52 34.79
C LYS A 76 11.82 -11.01 34.55
N PHE A 77 12.81 -10.12 34.40
CA PHE A 77 14.18 -10.46 34.03
C PHE A 77 14.76 -11.60 34.89
N TRP A 78 14.63 -11.49 36.21
CA TRP A 78 15.13 -12.49 37.15
C TRP A 78 14.38 -13.82 37.11
N ARG A 79 13.14 -13.83 36.62
CA ARG A 79 12.29 -15.04 36.55
C ARG A 79 12.56 -15.87 35.28
N LEU A 80 13.16 -15.30 34.23
CA LEU A 80 13.50 -16.04 33.01
C LEU A 80 14.78 -16.87 33.23
N THR A 81 14.95 -17.96 32.47
CA THR A 81 16.23 -18.70 32.44
C THR A 81 17.26 -17.94 31.59
N THR A 82 18.55 -18.19 31.82
CA THR A 82 19.65 -17.44 31.20
C THR A 82 19.54 -17.34 29.67
N ALA A 83 19.24 -18.45 28.97
CA ALA A 83 19.08 -18.44 27.52
C ALA A 83 17.93 -17.54 27.06
N TYR A 84 16.74 -17.68 27.66
CA TYR A 84 15.56 -16.89 27.28
C TYR A 84 15.70 -15.41 27.63
N ARG A 85 16.47 -15.05 28.67
CA ARG A 85 16.77 -13.63 28.96
C ARG A 85 17.43 -12.95 27.78
N TYR A 86 18.47 -13.56 27.20
CA TYR A 86 19.18 -13.00 26.05
C TYR A 86 18.34 -13.01 24.79
N VAL A 87 17.62 -14.10 24.51
CA VAL A 87 16.80 -14.20 23.30
C VAL A 87 15.65 -13.19 23.31
N VAL A 88 14.92 -13.06 24.44
CA VAL A 88 13.83 -12.09 24.56
C VAL A 88 14.36 -10.66 24.50
N ALA A 89 15.50 -10.36 25.16
CA ALA A 89 16.15 -9.05 25.04
C ALA A 89 16.51 -8.72 23.58
N LEU A 90 17.07 -9.69 22.85
CA LEU A 90 17.43 -9.50 21.45
C LEU A 90 16.20 -9.18 20.60
N VAL A 91 15.08 -9.87 20.82
CA VAL A 91 13.82 -9.58 20.11
C VAL A 91 13.32 -8.17 20.42
N TYR A 92 13.30 -7.74 21.69
CA TYR A 92 12.84 -6.40 22.06
C TYR A 92 13.77 -5.27 21.57
N VAL A 93 15.05 -5.56 21.34
CA VAL A 93 15.99 -4.62 20.71
C VAL A 93 15.87 -4.64 19.18
N ALA A 94 15.54 -5.79 18.58
CA ALA A 94 15.41 -5.93 17.13
C ALA A 94 14.09 -5.39 16.57
N VAL A 95 12.97 -5.53 17.28
CA VAL A 95 11.64 -5.07 16.81
C VAL A 95 11.60 -3.56 16.50
N PRO A 96 12.17 -2.65 17.32
CA PRO A 96 12.10 -1.21 17.07
C PRO A 96 12.69 -0.71 15.75
N PRO A 97 13.95 -1.05 15.38
CA PRO A 97 14.46 -0.64 14.07
C PRO A 97 13.68 -1.28 12.93
N LEU A 98 13.21 -2.52 13.08
CA LEU A 98 12.39 -3.18 12.07
C LEU A 98 11.04 -2.49 11.87
N GLU A 99 10.37 -2.11 12.96
CA GLU A 99 9.12 -1.35 12.92
C GLU A 99 9.33 0.02 12.27
N PHE A 100 10.41 0.72 12.61
CA PHE A 100 10.73 2.01 12.01
C PHE A 100 10.92 1.90 10.49
N VAL A 101 11.73 0.93 10.04
CA VAL A 101 11.95 0.65 8.62
C VAL A 101 10.62 0.31 7.93
N ARG A 102 9.80 -0.56 8.55
CA ARG A 102 8.49 -0.95 8.03
C ARG A 102 7.57 0.25 7.84
N LEU A 103 7.45 1.12 8.85
CA LEU A 103 6.60 2.32 8.81
C LEU A 103 7.05 3.28 7.71
N ARG A 104 8.38 3.51 7.60
CA ARG A 104 8.96 4.41 6.59
C ARG A 104 8.73 3.90 5.17
N LEU A 105 9.02 2.62 4.93
CA LEU A 105 8.83 1.99 3.62
C LEU A 105 7.35 1.89 3.25
N GLY A 106 6.48 1.53 4.18
CA GLY A 106 5.04 1.42 3.93
C GLY A 106 4.40 2.77 3.62
N TYR A 107 4.80 3.82 4.33
CA TYR A 107 4.34 5.18 4.09
C TYR A 107 4.80 5.71 2.72
N SER A 108 6.12 5.62 2.45
CA SER A 108 6.69 6.09 1.17
C SER A 108 6.16 5.28 -0.01
N GLY A 109 6.13 3.96 0.10
CA GLY A 109 5.67 3.05 -0.94
C GLY A 109 4.19 3.24 -1.30
N ASN A 110 3.33 3.50 -0.30
CA ASN A 110 1.91 3.71 -0.55
C ASN A 110 1.62 5.08 -1.19
N ILE A 111 2.25 6.16 -0.71
CA ILE A 111 1.97 7.53 -1.19
C ILE A 111 2.66 7.80 -2.54
N ARG A 112 3.89 7.33 -2.71
CA ARG A 112 4.65 7.51 -3.95
C ARG A 112 4.39 6.40 -4.97
N GLU A 113 3.48 5.48 -4.66
CA GLU A 113 3.13 4.31 -5.48
C GLU A 113 4.35 3.48 -5.91
N ARG A 114 5.37 3.44 -5.04
CA ARG A 114 6.61 2.72 -5.26
C ARG A 114 6.46 1.28 -4.77
N VAL A 115 6.09 0.41 -5.71
CA VAL A 115 6.01 -1.05 -5.53
C VAL A 115 7.19 -1.64 -4.75
N PRO A 116 8.47 -1.34 -5.04
CA PRO A 116 9.58 -1.95 -4.31
C PRO A 116 9.64 -1.54 -2.83
N GLU A 117 9.32 -0.28 -2.51
CA GLU A 117 9.30 0.21 -1.13
C GLU A 117 8.17 -0.47 -0.35
N LEU A 118 6.99 -0.57 -0.98
CA LEU A 118 5.83 -1.22 -0.38
C LEU A 118 6.04 -2.74 -0.19
N ALA A 119 6.68 -3.40 -1.16
CA ALA A 119 7.09 -4.79 -1.03
C ALA A 119 8.10 -4.97 0.11
N GLY A 120 9.02 -4.02 0.28
CA GLY A 120 9.94 -4.00 1.41
C GLY A 120 9.23 -3.96 2.77
N SER A 121 8.24 -3.08 2.95
CA SER A 121 7.48 -3.06 4.22
C SER A 121 6.69 -4.35 4.46
N TRP A 122 6.10 -4.92 3.39
CA TRP A 122 5.37 -6.17 3.48
C TRP A 122 6.28 -7.36 3.85
N LEU A 123 7.47 -7.44 3.24
CA LEU A 123 8.48 -8.46 3.55
C LEU A 123 9.00 -8.34 4.98
N VAL A 124 9.25 -7.13 5.47
CA VAL A 124 9.66 -6.90 6.86
C VAL A 124 8.63 -7.47 7.84
N VAL A 125 7.32 -7.32 7.57
CA VAL A 125 6.29 -7.96 8.39
C VAL A 125 6.31 -9.47 8.25
N ALA A 126 6.22 -9.98 7.02
CA ALA A 126 6.06 -11.40 6.75
C ALA A 126 7.25 -12.23 7.26
N LEU A 127 8.47 -11.73 7.06
CA LEU A 127 9.71 -12.46 7.31
C LEU A 127 10.33 -12.17 8.68
N LEU A 128 10.14 -10.96 9.24
CA LEU A 128 10.85 -10.54 10.45
C LEU A 128 9.87 -10.31 11.60
N LEU A 129 8.94 -9.36 11.51
CA LEU A 129 8.11 -9.02 12.68
C LEU A 129 7.13 -10.12 13.06
N LEU A 130 6.48 -10.77 12.08
CA LEU A 130 5.49 -11.81 12.36
C LEU A 130 6.11 -13.04 13.06
N PRO A 131 7.23 -13.63 12.60
CA PRO A 131 7.85 -14.73 13.33
C PRO A 131 8.41 -14.30 14.69
N LEU A 132 8.97 -13.08 14.83
CA LEU A 132 9.43 -12.58 16.12
C LEU A 132 8.28 -12.41 17.13
N LEU A 133 7.13 -11.91 16.68
CA LEU A 133 5.96 -11.73 17.52
C LEU A 133 5.29 -13.06 17.86
N LEU A 134 5.23 -14.00 16.92
CA LEU A 134 4.77 -15.37 17.17
C LEU A 134 5.71 -16.11 18.13
N PHE A 135 7.03 -15.91 18.03
CA PHE A 135 8.00 -16.46 18.98
C PHE A 135 7.71 -15.99 20.41
N LEU A 136 7.44 -14.70 20.61
CA LEU A 136 7.04 -14.15 21.90
C LEU A 136 5.72 -14.76 22.41
N LEU A 137 4.77 -15.00 21.52
CA LEU A 137 3.42 -15.49 21.87
C LEU A 137 3.36 -17.00 22.15
N LEU A 138 4.04 -17.80 21.34
CA LEU A 138 3.88 -19.25 21.29
C LEU A 138 4.89 -20.01 22.15
N VAL A 139 6.05 -19.40 22.44
CA VAL A 139 7.12 -20.10 23.17
C VAL A 139 6.89 -19.97 24.69
N PRO A 140 6.57 -21.07 25.39
CA PRO A 140 6.25 -21.01 26.83
C PRO A 140 7.46 -20.58 27.69
N GLY A 141 8.68 -20.78 27.19
CA GLY A 141 9.92 -20.33 27.84
C GLY A 141 10.04 -18.81 28.01
N CYS A 142 9.31 -18.02 27.21
CA CYS A 142 9.26 -16.56 27.32
C CYS A 142 8.50 -16.07 28.58
N LYS A 143 7.79 -16.97 29.28
CA LYS A 143 6.98 -16.70 30.48
C LYS A 143 6.11 -15.46 30.28
N LEU A 144 5.20 -15.56 29.31
CA LEU A 144 4.34 -14.45 28.92
C LEU A 144 3.40 -14.06 30.07
N THR A 145 3.41 -12.79 30.44
CA THR A 145 2.59 -12.26 31.53
C THR A 145 1.19 -11.93 31.02
N ALA A 146 0.17 -11.99 31.90
CA ALA A 146 -1.22 -11.66 31.55
C ALA A 146 -1.38 -10.27 30.89
N MET A 147 -0.53 -9.30 31.25
CA MET A 147 -0.52 -7.96 30.64
C MET A 147 0.19 -7.91 29.27
N GLU A 148 1.15 -8.81 29.02
CA GLU A 148 1.89 -8.86 27.74
C GLU A 148 1.05 -9.50 26.64
N TYR A 149 0.23 -10.49 27.00
CA TYR A 149 -0.63 -11.21 26.06
C TYR A 149 -1.51 -10.28 25.21
N PRO A 150 -2.35 -9.38 25.78
CA PRO A 150 -3.18 -8.49 24.98
C PRO A 150 -2.36 -7.48 24.16
N LEU A 151 -1.21 -7.01 24.67
CA LEU A 151 -0.34 -6.09 23.94
C LEU A 151 0.23 -6.73 22.67
N HIS A 152 0.73 -7.96 22.78
CA HIS A 152 1.25 -8.69 21.62
C HIS A 152 0.13 -9.12 20.66
N CYS A 153 -1.02 -9.58 21.17
CA CYS A 153 -2.18 -9.92 20.33
C CYS A 153 -2.71 -8.72 19.54
N PHE A 154 -2.83 -7.56 20.18
CA PHE A 154 -3.29 -6.34 19.51
C PHE A 154 -2.32 -5.91 18.41
N TYR A 155 -1.02 -5.94 18.69
CA TYR A 155 0.00 -5.67 17.68
C TYR A 155 -0.06 -6.68 16.52
N LEU A 156 -0.27 -7.96 16.82
CA LEU A 156 -0.41 -9.02 15.82
C LEU A 156 -1.59 -8.76 14.88
N ILE A 157 -2.73 -8.32 15.41
CA ILE A 157 -3.91 -7.97 14.60
C ILE A 157 -3.57 -6.85 13.62
N ILE A 158 -2.89 -5.79 14.08
CA ILE A 158 -2.45 -4.68 13.22
C ILE A 158 -1.53 -5.19 12.10
N LEU A 159 -0.59 -6.10 12.41
CA LEU A 159 0.31 -6.70 11.44
C LEU A 159 -0.42 -7.60 10.43
N ILE A 160 -1.44 -8.36 10.85
CA ILE A 160 -2.27 -9.18 9.95
C ILE A 160 -3.01 -8.28 8.95
N VAL A 161 -3.63 -7.19 9.43
CA VAL A 161 -4.27 -6.20 8.55
C VAL A 161 -3.26 -5.63 7.56
N HIS A 162 -2.03 -5.34 8.00
CA HIS A 162 -0.96 -4.87 7.12
C HIS A 162 -0.58 -5.90 6.05
N ILE A 163 -0.48 -7.19 6.39
CA ILE A 163 -0.17 -8.26 5.43
C ILE A 163 -1.25 -8.35 4.33
N ILE A 164 -2.52 -8.36 4.74
CA ILE A 164 -3.64 -8.49 3.79
C ILE A 164 -3.71 -7.24 2.91
N ALA A 165 -3.74 -6.05 3.51
CA ALA A 165 -3.84 -4.79 2.78
C ALA A 165 -2.61 -4.57 1.89
N GLY A 166 -1.41 -4.89 2.39
CA GLY A 166 -0.15 -4.74 1.67
C GLY A 166 -0.07 -5.66 0.46
N HIS A 167 -0.46 -6.93 0.58
CA HIS A 167 -0.48 -7.85 -0.56
C HIS A 167 -1.44 -7.37 -1.66
N ILE A 168 -2.64 -6.91 -1.27
CA ILE A 168 -3.63 -6.34 -2.20
C ILE A 168 -3.05 -5.10 -2.89
N ALA A 169 -2.45 -4.18 -2.12
CA ALA A 169 -1.88 -2.94 -2.64
C ALA A 169 -0.73 -3.20 -3.61
N ILE A 170 0.22 -4.08 -3.28
CA ILE A 170 1.34 -4.47 -4.15
C ILE A 170 0.81 -5.05 -5.46
N THR A 171 -0.14 -5.98 -5.40
CA THR A 171 -0.71 -6.62 -6.59
C THR A 171 -1.43 -5.62 -7.49
N ARG A 172 -2.15 -4.65 -6.91
CA ARG A 172 -2.83 -3.58 -7.65
C ARG A 172 -1.83 -2.65 -8.31
N MET A 173 -0.81 -2.19 -7.58
CA MET A 173 0.22 -1.29 -8.09
C MET A 173 1.07 -1.96 -9.18
N ALA A 174 1.44 -3.23 -9.02
CA ALA A 174 2.18 -3.98 -10.04
C ALA A 174 1.39 -4.09 -11.35
N LYS A 175 0.11 -4.46 -11.28
CA LYS A 175 -0.79 -4.50 -12.44
C LYS A 175 -0.94 -3.13 -13.10
N TYR A 176 -1.00 -2.06 -12.30
CA TYR A 176 -1.08 -0.70 -12.80
C TYR A 176 0.18 -0.31 -13.57
N GLN A 177 1.38 -0.57 -13.03
CA GLN A 177 2.64 -0.26 -13.71
C GLN A 177 2.77 -1.00 -15.05
N THR A 178 2.39 -2.28 -15.11
CA THR A 178 2.39 -3.05 -16.38
C THR A 178 1.46 -2.43 -17.42
N LYS A 179 0.25 -2.00 -17.02
CA LYS A 179 -0.69 -1.33 -17.93
C LYS A 179 -0.10 -0.03 -18.49
N ILE A 180 0.49 0.79 -17.63
CA ILE A 180 1.12 2.05 -18.04
C ILE A 180 2.27 1.80 -19.00
N TYR A 181 3.13 0.81 -18.73
CA TYR A 181 4.24 0.46 -19.61
C TYR A 181 3.76 0.04 -21.02
N HIS A 182 2.70 -0.78 -21.10
CA HIS A 182 2.13 -1.18 -22.39
C HIS A 182 1.51 0.01 -23.14
N LEU A 183 0.82 0.91 -22.45
CA LEU A 183 0.25 2.11 -23.07
C LEU A 183 1.34 3.03 -23.64
N GLN A 184 2.41 3.27 -22.87
CA GLN A 184 3.56 4.06 -23.32
C GLN A 184 4.25 3.43 -24.53
N THR A 185 4.46 2.11 -24.49
CA THR A 185 5.07 1.37 -25.60
C THR A 185 4.23 1.45 -26.87
N ASN A 186 2.90 1.36 -26.76
CA ASN A 186 2.00 1.44 -27.91
C ASN A 186 1.95 2.87 -28.49
N ALA A 187 1.91 3.90 -27.65
CA ALA A 187 1.94 5.30 -28.08
C ALA A 187 3.26 5.67 -28.79
N GLN A 188 4.39 5.11 -28.36
CA GLN A 188 5.68 5.30 -29.02
C GLN A 188 5.72 4.61 -30.40
N LYS A 189 5.10 3.44 -30.54
CA LYS A 189 5.00 2.74 -31.83
C LYS A 189 4.12 3.50 -32.83
N THR A 190 2.99 4.05 -32.39
CA THR A 190 2.09 4.81 -33.27
C THR A 190 2.72 6.10 -33.77
N SER A 191 3.43 6.84 -32.92
CA SER A 191 4.15 8.07 -33.33
C SER A 191 5.25 7.77 -34.36
N MET A 192 6.03 6.72 -34.14
CA MET A 192 7.08 6.28 -35.08
C MET A 192 6.52 5.86 -36.44
N ASN A 193 5.40 5.13 -36.46
CA ASN A 193 4.73 4.72 -37.69
C ASN A 193 4.16 5.93 -38.46
N SER A 194 3.62 6.93 -37.77
CA SER A 194 3.16 8.17 -38.37
C SER A 194 4.32 8.97 -39.00
N SER A 195 5.46 9.11 -38.31
CA SER A 195 6.64 9.77 -38.88
C SER A 195 7.18 9.07 -40.14
N ARG A 196 7.17 7.73 -40.16
CA ARG A 196 7.58 6.94 -41.33
C ARG A 196 6.64 7.12 -42.52
N SER A 197 5.32 7.22 -42.31
CA SER A 197 4.36 7.40 -43.40
C SER A 197 4.49 8.79 -44.05
N VAL A 198 4.74 9.83 -43.23
CA VAL A 198 5.00 11.19 -43.70
C VAL A 198 6.31 11.26 -44.49
N ALA A 199 7.38 10.62 -44.02
CA ALA A 199 8.66 10.56 -44.74
C ALA A 199 8.52 9.87 -46.10
N LYS A 200 7.78 8.75 -46.18
CA LYS A 200 7.50 8.08 -47.46
C LYS A 200 6.69 8.93 -48.43
N LYS A 201 5.76 9.76 -47.94
CA LYS A 201 5.00 10.70 -48.77
C LYS A 201 5.86 11.84 -49.33
N LYS A 202 6.94 12.24 -48.65
CA LYS A 202 7.85 13.28 -49.15
C LYS A 202 8.85 12.79 -50.20
N LEU A 203 9.03 11.48 -50.31
CA LEU A 203 9.96 10.84 -51.26
C LEU A 203 9.31 10.46 -52.59
N LYS A 204 8.02 10.76 -52.76
CA LYS A 204 7.22 10.48 -53.94
C LYS A 204 6.71 11.79 -54.52
#